data_AF-A0A2S9XT33-F1
#
_entry.id   AF-A0A2S9XT33-F1
#
_cell.length_a   1.000
_cell.length_b   1.000
_cell.length_c   1.000
_cell.angle_alpha   90.00
_cell.angle_beta   90.00
_cell.angle_gamma   90.00
#
_symmetry.space_group_name_H-M   'P 1'
#
loop_
_entity.id
_entity.type
_entity.pdbx_description
1 polymer ?
#
loop_
_entity_poly.entity_id
_entity_poly.type
_entity_poly.pdbx_seq_one_letter_code
_entity_poly.pdbx_strand_id
1 'polypeptide(L)'
;MTGHNASVPELAVRLEDEALFVVPGSGALWVYDFGNKTKVLRDANEGNSGPVFQVAQATVGGMKLFLVLPTFAAATLTEQDRIFSMLAEHDPDRPVALVVEQSEGRVVIVAGVAELVAPAAAAAAVVRTCWEWDESPGFSIVVDQRDHFVTAKHDGETWQASVHKG
;
A
#
# COMPACT_ATOMS: atom_id res chain seq x y z
N MET A 1 11.43 37.16 11.48
CA MET A 1 10.80 37.14 10.14
C MET A 1 9.91 35.92 10.08
N THR A 2 8.64 36.15 9.80
CA THR A 2 7.52 35.22 9.93
C THR A 2 7.67 33.98 9.05
N GLY A 3 7.75 32.81 9.71
CA GLY A 3 7.72 31.52 9.05
C GLY A 3 6.46 31.38 8.20
N HIS A 4 6.65 31.15 6.91
CA HIS A 4 5.61 30.57 6.09
C HIS A 4 5.42 29.13 6.58
N ASN A 5 4.45 28.91 7.47
CA ASN A 5 3.82 27.61 7.61
C ASN A 5 3.10 27.36 6.28
N ALA A 6 3.84 26.86 5.29
CA ALA A 6 3.23 26.25 4.13
C ALA A 6 2.32 25.14 4.68
N SER A 7 1.01 25.26 4.43
CA SER A 7 0.05 24.23 4.80
C SER A 7 0.53 22.91 4.22
N VAL A 8 0.87 21.97 5.09
CA VAL A 8 1.23 20.62 4.68
C VAL A 8 0.01 20.02 3.98
N PRO A 9 0.15 19.51 2.74
CA PRO A 9 -0.99 18.92 2.06
C PRO A 9 -1.46 17.71 2.85
N GLU A 10 -2.70 17.79 3.32
CA GLU A 10 -3.40 16.70 3.97
C GLU A 10 -4.17 15.91 2.92
N LEU A 11 -3.90 14.61 2.84
CA LEU A 11 -4.50 13.72 1.86
C LEU A 11 -5.59 12.89 2.55
N ALA A 12 -6.81 12.99 2.02
CA ALA A 12 -7.89 12.09 2.39
C ALA A 12 -7.60 10.69 1.83
N VAL A 13 -7.62 9.69 2.71
CA VAL A 13 -7.35 8.28 2.42
C VAL A 13 -8.59 7.45 2.76
N ARG A 14 -9.01 6.61 1.82
CA ARG A 14 -10.08 5.63 1.99
C ARG A 14 -9.55 4.26 1.63
N LEU A 15 -9.80 3.28 2.48
CA LEU A 15 -9.50 1.88 2.20
C LEU A 15 -10.79 1.19 1.73
N GLU A 16 -10.68 0.28 0.77
CA GLU A 16 -11.78 -0.58 0.38
C GLU A 16 -11.88 -1.76 1.36
N ASP A 17 -13.11 -2.22 1.64
CA ASP A 17 -13.37 -3.30 2.61
C ASP A 17 -13.00 -4.70 2.08
N GLU A 18 -12.48 -4.81 0.86
CA GLU A 18 -12.05 -6.06 0.23
C GLU A 18 -10.56 -6.30 0.44
N ALA A 19 -10.20 -7.49 0.95
CA ALA A 19 -8.80 -7.91 1.06
C ALA A 19 -8.39 -8.69 -0.19
N LEU A 20 -7.45 -8.12 -0.95
CA LEU A 20 -6.85 -8.76 -2.13
C LEU A 20 -5.51 -9.39 -1.74
N PHE A 21 -5.18 -10.56 -2.29
CA PHE A 21 -3.92 -11.25 -2.06
C PHE A 21 -3.30 -11.70 -3.37
N VAL A 22 -1.99 -11.56 -3.50
CA VAL A 22 -1.22 -11.97 -4.69
C VAL A 22 -0.14 -12.98 -4.31
N VAL A 23 -0.01 -14.03 -5.12
CA VAL A 23 1.00 -15.08 -4.95
C VAL A 23 1.84 -15.15 -6.23
N PRO A 24 2.95 -14.41 -6.32
CA PRO A 24 3.71 -14.24 -7.57
C PRO A 24 4.37 -15.54 -8.06
N GLY A 25 4.71 -16.45 -7.15
CA GLY A 25 5.25 -17.76 -7.52
C GLY A 25 4.28 -18.57 -8.39
N SER A 26 2.98 -18.44 -8.12
CA SER A 26 1.94 -19.27 -8.73
C SER A 26 1.06 -18.52 -9.73
N GLY A 27 1.10 -17.19 -9.73
CA GLY A 27 0.23 -16.35 -10.56
C GLY A 27 -1.20 -16.22 -10.02
N ALA A 28 -1.45 -16.65 -8.77
CA ALA A 28 -2.77 -16.54 -8.16
C ALA A 28 -3.07 -15.11 -7.67
N LEU A 29 -4.36 -14.77 -7.78
CA LEU A 29 -4.95 -13.57 -7.21
C LEU A 29 -6.25 -13.94 -6.50
N TRP A 30 -6.32 -13.69 -5.19
CA TRP A 30 -7.46 -14.06 -4.35
C TRP A 30 -8.12 -12.82 -3.76
N VAL A 31 -9.45 -12.80 -3.70
CA VAL A 31 -10.20 -11.75 -3.00
C VAL A 31 -10.99 -12.36 -1.86
N TYR A 32 -10.85 -11.73 -0.70
CA TYR A 32 -11.65 -12.01 0.47
C TYR A 32 -12.61 -10.83 0.69
N ASP A 33 -13.88 -11.07 0.40
CA ASP A 33 -14.99 -10.20 0.78
C ASP A 33 -15.49 -10.66 2.16
N PHE A 34 -15.35 -9.79 3.17
CA PHE A 34 -15.76 -10.07 4.54
C PHE A 34 -17.29 -10.23 4.71
N GLY A 35 -18.09 -9.81 3.71
CA GLY A 35 -19.55 -9.95 3.70
C GLY A 35 -20.08 -11.19 2.97
N ASN A 36 -19.36 -11.69 1.95
CA ASN A 36 -19.77 -12.85 1.14
C ASN A 36 -18.58 -13.79 0.91
N LYS A 37 -18.48 -14.86 1.72
CA LYS A 37 -17.62 -16.06 1.54
C LYS A 37 -16.62 -16.00 0.38
N THR A 38 -15.33 -15.96 0.71
CA THR A 38 -14.12 -16.05 -0.15
C THR A 38 -14.36 -16.31 -1.65
N LYS A 39 -13.97 -15.37 -2.52
CA LYS A 39 -14.03 -15.53 -3.98
C LYS A 39 -12.62 -15.58 -4.56
N VAL A 40 -12.21 -16.75 -5.06
CA VAL A 40 -10.97 -16.89 -5.84
C VAL A 40 -11.17 -16.22 -7.21
N LEU A 41 -10.42 -15.16 -7.52
CA LEU A 41 -10.52 -14.46 -8.81
C LEU A 41 -9.67 -15.14 -9.89
N ARG A 42 -8.51 -15.71 -9.50
CA ARG A 42 -7.62 -16.46 -10.39
C ARG A 42 -6.93 -17.55 -9.57
N ASP A 43 -7.28 -18.80 -9.85
CA ASP A 43 -6.70 -19.94 -9.14
C ASP A 43 -5.29 -20.26 -9.67
N ALA A 44 -4.40 -20.61 -8.76
CA ALA A 44 -3.06 -21.05 -9.08
C ALA A 44 -3.04 -22.57 -9.18
N ASN A 45 -2.28 -23.10 -10.13
CA ASN A 45 -1.93 -24.52 -10.15
C ASN A 45 -1.48 -24.96 -8.74
N GLU A 46 -2.09 -26.03 -8.21
CA GLU A 46 -2.01 -26.55 -6.81
C GLU A 46 -0.58 -26.89 -6.29
N GLY A 47 0.49 -26.49 -6.97
CA GLY A 47 1.88 -26.82 -6.63
C GLY A 47 2.78 -25.67 -6.20
N ASN A 48 2.39 -24.38 -6.34
CA ASN A 48 3.27 -23.25 -6.01
C ASN A 48 2.81 -22.49 -4.75
N SER A 49 3.40 -22.83 -3.62
CA SER A 49 3.28 -22.19 -2.31
C SER A 49 4.32 -21.08 -2.10
N GLY A 50 4.41 -20.14 -3.07
CA GLY A 50 5.24 -18.95 -2.91
C GLY A 50 4.71 -18.02 -1.81
N PRO A 51 5.50 -17.01 -1.36
CA PRO A 51 5.05 -16.06 -0.37
C PRO A 51 3.78 -15.34 -0.86
N VAL A 52 2.83 -15.17 0.06
CA VAL A 52 1.58 -14.45 -0.18
C VAL A 52 1.82 -12.98 0.15
N PHE A 53 1.38 -12.06 -0.71
CA PHE A 53 1.40 -10.63 -0.41
C PHE A 53 -0.04 -10.16 -0.26
N GLN A 54 -0.28 -9.37 0.78
CA GLN A 54 -1.57 -8.74 1.00
C GLN A 54 -1.60 -7.42 0.22
N VAL A 55 -2.75 -7.09 -0.35
CA VAL A 55 -2.93 -5.90 -1.15
C VAL A 55 -4.05 -5.08 -0.52
N ALA A 56 -3.69 -3.92 0.01
CA ALA A 56 -4.63 -2.90 0.43
C ALA A 56 -5.04 -2.07 -0.79
N GLN A 57 -6.34 -1.99 -0.99
CA GLN A 57 -6.98 -1.19 -2.02
C GLN A 57 -7.31 0.18 -1.44
N ALA A 58 -6.72 1.25 -1.98
CA ALA A 58 -6.85 2.58 -1.40
C ALA A 58 -7.20 3.65 -2.44
N THR A 59 -7.94 4.67 -2.00
CA THR A 59 -8.11 5.93 -2.71
C THR A 59 -7.49 7.05 -1.88
N VAL A 60 -6.53 7.78 -2.46
CA VAL A 60 -5.79 8.85 -1.79
C VAL A 60 -5.88 10.14 -2.61
N GLY A 61 -6.50 11.18 -2.05
CA GLY A 61 -6.67 12.46 -2.76
C GLY A 61 -7.39 12.31 -4.12
N GLY A 62 -8.24 11.29 -4.27
CA GLY A 62 -8.94 10.95 -5.53
C GLY A 62 -8.20 9.97 -6.44
N MET A 63 -6.94 9.60 -6.14
CA MET A 63 -6.19 8.59 -6.89
C MET A 63 -6.40 7.21 -6.29
N LYS A 64 -6.81 6.24 -7.10
CA LYS A 64 -6.84 4.82 -6.70
C LYS A 64 -5.44 4.22 -6.79
N LEU A 65 -5.09 3.33 -5.86
CA LEU A 65 -3.84 2.58 -5.89
C LEU A 65 -3.96 1.23 -5.20
N PHE A 66 -3.10 0.29 -5.60
CA PHE A 66 -2.83 -0.93 -4.86
C PHE A 66 -1.59 -0.71 -4.00
N LEU A 67 -1.72 -0.83 -2.68
CA LEU A 67 -0.58 -0.92 -1.78
C LEU A 67 -0.33 -2.39 -1.45
N VAL A 68 0.79 -2.93 -1.90
CA VAL A 68 1.16 -4.33 -1.70
C VAL A 68 2.10 -4.44 -0.51
N LEU A 69 1.77 -5.31 0.44
CA LEU A 69 2.49 -5.50 1.69
C LEU A 69 3.00 -6.95 1.81
N PRO A 70 4.27 -7.15 2.18
CA PRO A 70 4.80 -8.48 2.45
C PRO A 70 4.18 -9.04 3.73
N THR A 71 3.67 -10.27 3.69
CA THR A 71 3.10 -10.95 4.87
C THR A 71 4.16 -11.66 5.71
N PHE A 72 5.18 -12.24 5.06
CA PHE A 72 6.23 -13.03 5.74
C PHE A 72 7.65 -12.57 5.41
N ALA A 73 7.91 -12.24 4.15
CA ALA A 73 9.23 -11.85 3.66
C ALA A 73 9.12 -10.82 2.54
N ALA A 74 10.16 -10.01 2.39
CA ALA A 74 10.28 -9.07 1.27
C ALA A 74 10.27 -9.81 -0.08
N ALA A 75 9.68 -9.17 -1.10
CA ALA A 75 9.67 -9.69 -2.45
C ALA A 75 11.07 -9.63 -3.08
N THR A 76 11.51 -10.73 -3.69
CA THR A 76 12.66 -10.73 -4.62
C THR A 76 12.34 -9.88 -5.86
N LEU A 77 13.34 -9.36 -6.57
CA LEU A 77 13.12 -8.54 -7.77
C LEU A 77 12.20 -9.22 -8.80
N THR A 78 12.38 -10.52 -9.04
CA THR A 78 11.52 -11.30 -9.93
C THR A 78 10.06 -11.35 -9.45
N GLU A 79 9.83 -11.43 -8.13
CA GLU A 79 8.48 -11.37 -7.57
C GLU A 79 7.89 -9.97 -7.65
N GLN A 80 8.69 -8.92 -7.46
CA GLN A 80 8.25 -7.53 -7.64
C GLN A 80 7.72 -7.33 -9.06
N ASP A 81 8.50 -7.68 -10.09
CA ASP A 81 8.09 -7.56 -11.50
C ASP A 81 6.79 -8.31 -11.79
N ARG A 82 6.64 -9.51 -11.21
CA ARG A 82 5.41 -10.31 -11.35
C ARG A 82 4.22 -9.67 -10.65
N ILE A 83 4.39 -9.16 -9.43
CA ILE A 83 3.34 -8.46 -8.68
C ILE A 83 2.84 -7.25 -9.49
N PHE A 84 3.76 -6.42 -9.99
CA PHE A 84 3.42 -5.27 -10.83
C PHE A 84 2.64 -5.70 -12.07
N SER A 85 3.12 -6.71 -12.79
CA SER A 85 2.47 -7.21 -14.00
C SER A 85 1.08 -7.76 -13.72
N MET A 86 0.93 -8.59 -12.69
CA MET A 86 -0.34 -9.23 -12.35
C MET A 86 -1.42 -8.23 -11.92
N LEU A 87 -1.05 -7.22 -11.14
CA LEU A 87 -2.00 -6.21 -10.67
C LEU A 87 -2.35 -5.21 -11.79
N ALA A 88 -1.38 -4.85 -12.64
CA ALA A 88 -1.65 -4.03 -13.83
C ALA A 88 -2.55 -4.75 -14.85
N GLU A 89 -2.42 -6.08 -15.00
CA GLU A 89 -3.35 -6.89 -15.80
C GLU A 89 -4.76 -6.94 -15.19
N HIS A 90 -4.84 -6.94 -13.86
CA HIS A 90 -6.11 -7.04 -13.13
C HIS A 90 -6.92 -5.74 -13.17
N ASP A 91 -6.29 -4.61 -12.87
CA ASP A 91 -6.90 -3.27 -12.92
C ASP A 91 -5.84 -2.25 -13.44
N PRO A 92 -5.80 -2.00 -14.76
CA PRO A 92 -4.82 -1.11 -15.38
C PRO A 92 -4.89 0.34 -14.91
N ASP A 93 -6.06 0.77 -14.41
CA ASP A 93 -6.29 2.15 -13.96
C ASP A 93 -5.87 2.36 -12.49
N ARG A 94 -5.40 1.30 -11.82
CA ARG A 94 -4.97 1.33 -10.43
C ARG A 94 -3.47 1.04 -10.31
N PRO A 95 -2.61 2.08 -10.28
CA PRO A 95 -1.18 1.89 -10.17
C PRO A 95 -0.78 1.24 -8.84
N VAL A 96 0.38 0.57 -8.85
CA VAL A 96 0.86 -0.28 -7.75
C VAL A 96 1.96 0.43 -6.97
N ALA A 97 1.90 0.36 -5.65
CA ALA A 97 2.97 0.70 -4.74
C ALA A 97 3.31 -0.55 -3.92
N LEU A 98 4.58 -0.97 -3.91
CA LEU A 98 5.01 -2.19 -3.24
C LEU A 98 5.94 -1.86 -2.08
N VAL A 99 5.55 -2.29 -0.88
CA VAL A 99 6.43 -2.28 0.29
C VAL A 99 7.50 -3.34 0.12
N VAL A 100 8.76 -2.90 0.04
CA VAL A 100 9.93 -3.78 -0.14
C VAL A 100 10.70 -3.98 1.16
N GLU A 101 10.62 -3.03 2.09
CA GLU A 101 11.17 -3.16 3.44
C GLU A 101 10.20 -2.54 4.45
N GLN A 102 10.10 -3.16 5.64
CA GLN A 102 9.28 -2.64 6.73
C GLN A 102 9.89 -2.97 8.09
N SER A 103 9.81 -2.01 9.00
CA SER A 103 10.13 -2.14 10.43
C SER A 103 9.22 -1.23 11.24
N GLU A 104 9.25 -1.31 12.57
CA GLU A 104 8.53 -0.34 13.42
C GLU A 104 8.90 1.11 13.04
N GLY A 105 7.88 1.95 12.86
CA GLY A 105 7.97 3.35 12.47
C GLY A 105 8.49 3.61 11.06
N ARG A 106 8.85 2.58 10.26
CA ARG A 106 9.51 2.78 8.96
C ARG A 106 9.05 1.83 7.85
N VAL A 107 8.90 2.37 6.64
CA VAL A 107 8.52 1.62 5.44
C VAL A 107 9.34 2.10 4.24
N VAL A 108 9.77 1.18 3.37
CA VAL A 108 10.37 1.48 2.06
C VAL A 108 9.48 0.93 0.96
N ILE A 109 9.18 1.77 -0.02
CA ILE A 109 8.22 1.53 -1.08
C ILE A 109 8.87 1.76 -2.44
N VAL A 110 8.58 0.88 -3.38
CA VAL A 110 8.80 1.08 -4.81
C VAL A 110 7.46 1.40 -5.47
N ALA A 111 7.37 2.53 -6.16
CA ALA A 111 6.16 2.92 -6.87
C ALA A 111 6.22 2.54 -8.35
N GLY A 112 5.11 2.05 -8.90
CA GLY A 112 5.02 1.69 -10.32
C GLY A 112 4.99 2.90 -11.26
N VAL A 113 4.64 4.07 -10.74
CA VAL A 113 4.59 5.35 -11.48
C VAL A 113 5.00 6.51 -10.57
N ALA A 114 5.51 7.60 -11.16
CA ALA A 114 6.09 8.72 -10.40
C ALA A 114 5.05 9.52 -9.60
N GLU A 115 3.80 9.55 -10.06
CA GLU A 115 2.68 10.25 -9.43
C GLU A 115 2.27 9.62 -8.09
N LEU A 116 2.67 8.36 -7.86
CA LEU A 116 2.34 7.63 -6.64
C LEU A 116 3.17 8.02 -5.43
N VAL A 117 4.25 8.78 -5.55
CA VAL A 117 5.20 9.03 -4.44
C VAL A 117 4.50 9.48 -3.15
N ALA A 118 3.72 10.56 -3.20
CA ALA A 118 2.99 11.05 -2.01
C ALA A 118 1.76 10.19 -1.66
N PRO A 119 0.91 9.79 -2.64
CA PRO A 119 -0.21 8.88 -2.38
C PRO A 119 0.18 7.56 -1.71
N ALA A 120 1.28 6.93 -2.14
CA ALA A 120 1.77 5.67 -1.59
C ALA A 120 2.25 5.83 -0.14
N ALA A 121 2.95 6.94 0.15
CA ALA A 121 3.37 7.24 1.52
C ALA A 121 2.16 7.44 2.45
N ALA A 122 1.16 8.20 2.00
CA ALA A 122 -0.08 8.39 2.75
C ALA A 122 -0.85 7.07 2.97
N ALA A 123 -1.01 6.26 1.93
CA ALA A 123 -1.69 4.97 2.03
C ALA A 123 -0.97 4.03 3.00
N ALA A 124 0.37 3.95 2.95
CA ALA A 124 1.13 3.08 3.83
C ALA A 124 1.02 3.48 5.30
N ALA A 125 1.07 4.79 5.62
CA ALA A 125 0.85 5.25 6.99
C ALA A 125 -0.54 4.85 7.50
N VAL A 126 -1.59 5.10 6.71
CA VAL A 126 -2.97 4.79 7.11
C VAL A 126 -3.18 3.28 7.27
N VAL A 127 -2.74 2.46 6.31
CA VAL A 127 -2.87 1.00 6.39
C VAL A 127 -2.19 0.45 7.64
N ARG A 128 -0.98 0.93 7.96
CA ARG A 128 -0.26 0.50 9.15
C ARG A 128 -0.96 0.87 10.46
N THR A 129 -1.57 2.06 10.51
CA THR A 129 -2.39 2.45 11.66
C THR A 129 -3.69 1.63 11.74
N CYS A 130 -4.41 1.44 10.62
CA CYS A 130 -5.69 0.72 10.61
C CYS A 130 -5.56 -0.75 10.97
N TRP A 131 -4.49 -1.40 10.52
CA TRP A 131 -4.31 -2.83 10.73
C TRP A 131 -3.58 -3.17 12.03
N GLU A 132 -3.35 -2.16 12.89
CA GLU A 132 -2.67 -2.29 14.19
C GLU A 132 -1.27 -2.92 14.06
N TRP A 133 -0.61 -2.72 12.91
CA TRP A 133 0.74 -3.21 12.68
C TRP A 133 1.80 -2.32 13.35
N ASP A 134 1.40 -1.11 13.75
CA ASP A 134 2.30 -0.12 14.31
C ASP A 134 1.53 0.98 15.06
N GLU A 135 1.92 1.23 16.31
CA GLU A 135 1.35 2.27 17.17
C GLU A 135 2.15 3.59 17.13
N SER A 136 3.13 3.69 16.23
CA SER A 136 3.96 4.88 16.08
C SER A 136 3.09 6.12 15.81
N PRO A 137 3.38 7.27 16.44
CA PRO A 137 2.63 8.51 16.22
C PRO A 137 2.84 9.12 14.83
N GLY A 138 3.82 8.61 14.08
CA GLY A 138 4.14 8.96 12.70
C GLY A 138 5.16 8.00 12.11
N PHE A 139 5.32 8.04 10.80
CA PHE A 139 6.08 7.07 10.02
C PHE A 139 7.15 7.75 9.17
N SER A 140 8.35 7.19 9.18
CA SER A 140 9.38 7.45 8.17
C SER A 140 9.12 6.55 6.96
N ILE A 141 8.72 7.13 5.84
CA ILE A 141 8.38 6.38 4.63
C ILE A 141 9.30 6.83 3.50
N VAL A 142 10.00 5.87 2.89
CA VAL A 142 10.85 6.11 1.72
C VAL A 142 10.11 5.60 0.50
N VAL A 143 9.84 6.45 -0.48
CA VAL A 143 9.24 6.05 -1.77
C VAL A 143 10.17 6.41 -2.90
N ASP A 144 10.63 5.42 -3.68
CA ASP A 144 11.61 5.61 -4.76
C ASP A 144 12.82 6.46 -4.35
N GLN A 145 13.40 6.12 -3.18
CA GLN A 145 14.55 6.81 -2.58
C GLN A 145 14.28 8.25 -2.09
N ARG A 146 13.02 8.64 -1.93
CA ARG A 146 12.62 9.93 -1.38
C ARG A 146 12.02 9.75 0.01
N ASP A 147 12.60 10.44 0.98
CA ASP A 147 12.14 10.39 2.37
C ASP A 147 10.90 11.25 2.60
N HIS A 148 9.98 10.68 3.38
CA HIS A 148 8.77 11.32 3.84
C HIS A 148 8.56 11.03 5.32
N PHE A 149 8.04 12.04 6.03
CA PHE A 149 7.48 11.83 7.36
C PHE A 149 5.96 12.00 7.30
N VAL A 150 5.23 10.95 7.67
CA VAL A 150 3.77 10.89 7.51
C VAL A 150 3.10 10.65 8.85
N THR A 151 2.10 11.46 9.18
CA THR A 151 1.20 11.22 10.30
C THR A 151 -0.19 10.91 9.78
N ALA A 152 -0.84 9.89 10.35
CA ALA A 152 -2.19 9.49 10.01
C ALA A 152 -3.13 9.78 11.18
N LYS A 153 -4.33 10.27 10.89
CA LYS A 153 -5.41 10.44 11.87
C LYS A 153 -6.74 10.05 11.25
N HIS A 154 -7.67 9.58 12.07
CA HIS A 154 -9.05 9.34 11.66
C HIS A 154 -9.94 10.46 12.21
N ASP A 155 -10.72 11.13 11.34
CA ASP A 155 -11.61 12.22 11.73
C ASP A 155 -13.03 11.76 12.13
N GLY A 156 -13.31 10.45 12.02
CA GLY A 156 -14.61 9.84 12.27
C GLY A 156 -15.31 9.36 10.99
N GLU A 157 -14.94 9.88 9.82
CA GLU A 157 -15.51 9.49 8.52
C GLU A 157 -14.46 9.06 7.50
N THR A 158 -13.26 9.65 7.53
CA THR A 158 -12.19 9.38 6.57
C THR A 158 -10.82 9.50 7.25
N TRP A 159 -9.86 8.72 6.78
CA TRP A 159 -8.48 8.86 7.23
C TRP A 159 -7.84 10.07 6.56
N GLN A 160 -7.05 10.81 7.33
CA GLN A 160 -6.27 11.94 6.84
C GLN A 160 -4.80 11.66 7.07
N ALA A 161 -3.99 11.85 6.04
CA ALA A 161 -2.54 11.67 6.09
C ALA A 161 -1.83 12.99 5.77
N SER A 162 -1.00 13.47 6.69
CA SER A 162 -0.16 14.65 6.49
C SER A 162 1.24 14.22 6.05
N VAL A 163 1.60 14.48 4.79
CA VAL A 163 2.86 14.05 4.19
C VAL A 163 3.87 15.19 4.16
N HIS A 164 4.97 15.04 4.92
CA HIS A 164 6.07 15.99 4.97
C HIS A 164 7.24 15.44 4.16
N LYS A 165 7.91 16.28 3.36
CA LYS A 165 9.18 15.88 2.73
C LYS A 165 10.27 15.86 3.82
N GLY A 166 11.02 14.77 3.88
CA GLY A 166 12.22 14.64 4.71
C GLY A 166 13.38 15.49 4.20
#